data_AF-A0A1F6CIQ4-F1
#
_entry.id   AF-A0A1F6CIQ4-F1
#
_cell.length_a   1.000
_cell.length_b   1.000
_cell.length_c   1.000
_cell.angle_alpha   90.00
_cell.angle_beta   90.00
_cell.angle_gamma   90.00
#
_symmetry.space_group_name_H-M   'P 1'
#
loop_
_entity.id
_entity.type
_entity.pdbx_description
1 polymer ?
#
loop_
_entity_poly.entity_id
_entity_poly.type
_entity_poly.pdbx_seq_one_letter_code
_entity_poly.pdbx_strand_id
1 'polypeptide(L)'
;MITISYIHRFLTSLGFTVIVETAILFILLMLVLKRRDIPPLRIALAGFFASFATIPYVWFVFPYAHTWSRETSLLWSEPFAFVVEAVFYRLFLKLDWRIAFAASFVANLASYLLGPLLRSYGLWIYW
;
A
#
# COMPACT_ATOMS: atom_id res chain seq x y z
N MET A 1 -17.21 -18.85 1.15
CA MET A 1 -16.17 -19.79 0.66
C MET A 1 -15.13 -19.00 -0.10
N ILE A 2 -13.84 -19.28 0.14
CA ILE A 2 -12.75 -18.71 -0.65
C ILE A 2 -12.85 -19.29 -2.06
N THR A 3 -12.95 -18.43 -3.08
CA THR A 3 -13.03 -18.83 -4.49
C THR A 3 -11.70 -18.61 -5.20
N ILE A 4 -11.46 -19.30 -6.32
CA ILE A 4 -10.28 -19.04 -7.17
C ILE A 4 -10.25 -17.58 -7.63
N SER A 5 -11.42 -17.02 -7.97
CA SER A 5 -11.54 -15.60 -8.34
C SER A 5 -11.11 -14.66 -7.21
N TYR A 6 -11.45 -14.99 -5.96
CA TYR A 6 -11.02 -14.20 -4.80
C TYR A 6 -9.49 -14.21 -4.65
N ILE A 7 -8.87 -15.39 -4.72
CA ILE A 7 -7.40 -15.53 -4.61
C ILE A 7 -6.71 -14.78 -5.75
N HIS A 8 -7.21 -14.90 -6.98
CA HIS A 8 -6.64 -14.20 -8.13
C HIS A 8 -6.69 -12.68 -7.97
N ARG A 9 -7.83 -12.13 -7.52
CA ARG A 9 -7.98 -10.70 -7.22
C ARG A 9 -7.07 -10.26 -6.08
N PHE A 10 -6.91 -11.09 -5.05
CA PHE A 10 -5.98 -10.83 -3.94
C PHE A 10 -4.55 -10.72 -4.42
N LEU A 11 -4.05 -11.73 -5.13
CA LEU A 11 -2.66 -11.76 -5.59
C LEU A 11 -2.35 -10.65 -6.60
N THR A 12 -3.29 -10.35 -7.52
CA THR A 12 -3.12 -9.26 -8.49
C THR A 12 -3.15 -7.89 -7.82
N SER A 13 -4.07 -7.65 -6.89
CA SER A 13 -4.13 -6.39 -6.13
C SER A 13 -2.91 -6.22 -5.23
N LEU A 14 -2.45 -7.29 -4.56
CA LEU A 14 -1.24 -7.31 -3.75
C LEU A 14 0.00 -6.97 -4.58
N GLY A 15 0.23 -7.71 -5.67
CA GLY A 15 1.38 -7.51 -6.54
C GLY A 15 1.42 -6.09 -7.12
N PHE A 16 0.27 -5.59 -7.58
CA PHE A 16 0.16 -4.24 -8.11
C PHE A 16 0.46 -3.17 -7.07
N THR A 17 -0.18 -3.26 -5.90
CA THR A 17 0.00 -2.30 -4.79
C THR A 17 1.48 -2.25 -4.38
N VAL A 18 2.09 -3.42 -4.16
CA VAL A 18 3.51 -3.53 -3.80
C VAL A 18 4.41 -2.89 -4.86
N ILE A 19 4.17 -3.16 -6.15
CA ILE A 19 4.98 -2.60 -7.24
C ILE A 19 4.83 -1.08 -7.30
N VAL A 20 3.60 -0.58 -7.30
CA VAL A 20 3.31 0.85 -7.42
C VAL A 20 3.88 1.62 -6.24
N GLU A 21 3.61 1.18 -5.01
CA GLU A 21 4.03 1.89 -3.80
C GLU A 21 5.53 1.83 -3.60
N THR A 22 6.17 0.70 -3.89
CA THR A 22 7.63 0.59 -3.87
C THR A 22 8.26 1.55 -4.89
N ALA A 23 7.71 1.62 -6.10
CA ALA A 23 8.19 2.54 -7.13
C ALA A 23 8.03 4.00 -6.71
N ILE A 24 6.88 4.37 -6.15
CA ILE A 24 6.60 5.74 -5.68
C ILE A 24 7.51 6.12 -4.52
N LEU A 25 7.68 5.24 -3.53
CA LEU A 25 8.60 5.45 -2.41
C LEU A 25 10.03 5.65 -2.93
N PHE A 26 10.45 4.82 -3.88
CA PHE A 26 11.78 4.91 -4.50
C PHE A 26 11.97 6.24 -5.23
N ILE A 27 11.02 6.65 -6.07
CA ILE A 27 11.05 7.93 -6.79
C ILE A 27 11.10 9.09 -5.79
N LEU A 28 10.25 9.08 -4.78
CA LEU A 28 10.18 10.16 -3.80
C LEU A 28 11.49 10.30 -3.02
N LEU A 29 12.03 9.20 -2.51
CA LEU A 29 13.25 9.26 -1.69
C LEU A 29 14.51 9.50 -2.54
N MET A 30 14.65 8.86 -3.70
CA MET A 30 15.87 8.92 -4.51
C MET A 30 15.92 10.12 -5.46
N LEU A 31 14.79 10.47 -6.08
CA LEU A 31 14.76 11.47 -7.15
C LEU A 31 14.27 12.83 -6.64
N VAL A 32 13.22 12.84 -5.82
CA VAL A 32 12.62 14.10 -5.32
C VAL A 32 13.39 14.63 -4.11
N LEU A 33 13.48 13.83 -3.05
CA LEU A 33 14.13 14.20 -1.79
C LEU A 33 15.64 13.95 -1.79
N LYS A 34 16.15 13.26 -2.81
CA LYS A 34 17.59 13.01 -3.04
C LYS A 34 18.31 12.44 -1.79
N ARG A 35 17.66 11.51 -1.08
CA ARG A 35 18.18 10.83 0.13
C ARG A 35 19.27 9.82 -0.21
N ARG A 36 20.46 10.32 -0.52
CA ARG A 36 21.66 9.51 -0.84
C ARG A 36 22.24 8.77 0.37
N ASP A 37 21.83 9.15 1.57
CA ASP A 37 22.19 8.51 2.84
C ASP A 37 21.54 7.13 3.03
N ILE A 38 20.47 6.84 2.28
CA ILE A 38 19.74 5.57 2.37
C ILE A 38 20.11 4.70 1.16
N PRO A 39 20.59 3.46 1.36
CA PRO A 39 20.93 2.59 0.25
C PRO A 39 19.66 2.19 -0.53
N PRO A 40 19.68 2.16 -1.87
CA PRO A 40 18.52 1.86 -2.72
C PRO A 40 17.81 0.56 -2.35
N LEU A 41 18.58 -0.48 -2.00
CA LEU A 41 18.03 -1.77 -1.58
C LEU A 41 17.16 -1.64 -0.32
N ARG A 42 17.54 -0.81 0.66
CA ARG A 42 16.71 -0.60 1.86
C ARG A 42 15.40 0.09 1.53
N ILE A 43 15.39 1.01 0.56
CA ILE A 43 14.15 1.67 0.11
C ILE A 43 13.24 0.66 -0.58
N ALA A 44 13.79 -0.17 -1.46
CA ALA A 44 13.02 -1.22 -2.14
C ALA A 44 12.42 -2.22 -1.14
N LEU A 45 13.22 -2.68 -0.16
CA LEU A 45 12.72 -3.55 0.90
C LEU A 45 11.67 -2.87 1.77
N ALA A 46 11.84 -1.58 2.07
CA ALA A 46 10.87 -0.84 2.86
C ALA A 46 9.51 -0.73 2.16
N GLY A 47 9.51 -0.35 0.88
CA GLY A 47 8.30 -0.33 0.07
C GLY A 47 7.66 -1.71 0.00
N PHE A 48 8.45 -2.73 -0.33
CA PHE A 48 7.96 -4.11 -0.42
C PHE A 48 7.29 -4.57 0.87
N PHE A 49 7.99 -4.52 2.01
CA PHE A 49 7.46 -5.06 3.27
C PHE A 49 6.30 -4.24 3.83
N ALA A 50 6.36 -2.90 3.73
CA ALA A 50 5.28 -2.04 4.22
C ALA A 50 3.99 -2.28 3.42
N SER A 51 4.07 -2.25 2.09
CA SER A 51 2.92 -2.44 1.20
C SER A 51 2.41 -3.88 1.23
N PHE A 52 3.32 -4.86 1.27
CA PHE A 52 2.94 -6.27 1.35
C PHE A 52 2.13 -6.52 2.63
N ALA A 53 2.56 -5.99 3.77
CA ALA A 53 1.94 -6.26 5.08
C ALA A 53 0.69 -5.43 5.42
N THR A 54 0.24 -4.54 4.52
CA THR A 54 -0.83 -3.56 4.84
C THR A 54 -2.03 -3.68 3.91
N ILE A 55 -2.17 -2.79 2.91
CA ILE A 55 -3.40 -2.50 2.17
C ILE A 55 -4.15 -3.75 1.72
N PRO A 56 -3.51 -4.74 1.07
CA PRO A 56 -4.22 -5.91 0.55
C PRO A 56 -4.83 -6.72 1.69
N TYR A 57 -4.19 -6.81 2.84
CA TYR A 57 -4.78 -7.53 3.97
C TYR A 57 -5.94 -6.77 4.60
N VAL A 58 -5.82 -5.47 4.84
CA VAL A 58 -6.94 -4.71 5.42
C VAL A 58 -8.14 -4.62 4.49
N TRP A 59 -7.90 -4.47 3.19
CA TRP A 59 -8.97 -4.54 2.20
C TRP A 59 -9.61 -5.93 2.24
N PHE A 60 -8.86 -7.01 2.05
CA PHE A 60 -9.44 -8.35 1.93
C PHE A 60 -9.89 -9.01 3.24
N VAL A 61 -9.51 -8.50 4.42
CA VAL A 61 -9.85 -9.11 5.71
C VAL A 61 -10.93 -8.33 6.45
N PHE A 62 -10.87 -6.99 6.50
CA PHE A 62 -11.77 -6.19 7.34
C PHE A 62 -13.26 -6.32 6.97
N PRO A 63 -13.68 -6.25 5.69
CA PRO A 63 -15.08 -6.41 5.29
C PRO A 63 -15.68 -7.74 5.75
N TYR A 64 -14.90 -8.83 5.68
CA TYR A 64 -15.36 -10.16 6.05
C TYR A 64 -15.35 -10.39 7.56
N ALA A 65 -14.40 -9.78 8.28
CA ALA A 65 -14.31 -9.93 9.72
C ALA A 65 -15.44 -9.19 10.46
N HIS A 66 -15.92 -8.06 9.94
CA HIS A 66 -16.86 -7.18 10.64
C HIS A 66 -18.17 -6.92 9.87
N THR A 67 -18.38 -7.58 8.72
CA THR A 67 -19.56 -7.37 7.85
C THR A 67 -19.76 -5.89 7.49
N TRP A 68 -18.67 -5.16 7.34
CA TRP A 68 -18.71 -3.73 7.06
C TRP A 68 -19.16 -3.44 5.63
N SER A 69 -19.90 -2.34 5.47
CA SER A 69 -20.14 -1.78 4.15
C SER A 69 -18.80 -1.40 3.50
N ARG A 70 -18.78 -1.30 2.17
CA ARG A 70 -17.60 -0.86 1.42
C ARG A 70 -17.05 0.47 1.93
N GLU A 71 -17.95 1.44 2.16
CA GLU A 71 -17.59 2.77 2.64
C GLU A 71 -16.95 2.71 4.02
N THR A 72 -17.55 1.95 4.94
CA THR A 72 -17.02 1.74 6.28
C THR A 72 -15.65 1.06 6.23
N SER A 73 -15.48 0.03 5.40
CA SER A 73 -14.20 -0.65 5.28
C SER A 73 -13.10 0.27 4.74
N LEU A 74 -13.38 1.04 3.70
CA LEU A 74 -12.41 1.99 3.14
C LEU A 74 -12.06 3.09 4.15
N LEU A 75 -13.05 3.59 4.89
CA LEU A 75 -12.84 4.61 5.93
C LEU A 75 -11.85 4.15 7.01
N TRP A 76 -11.77 2.84 7.29
CA TRP A 76 -10.87 2.28 8.28
C TRP A 76 -9.58 1.71 7.70
N SER A 77 -9.62 1.11 6.51
CA SER A 77 -8.45 0.45 5.91
C SER A 77 -7.41 1.46 5.42
N GLU A 78 -7.84 2.57 4.79
CA GLU A 78 -6.90 3.56 4.24
C GLU A 78 -6.11 4.27 5.35
N PRO A 79 -6.75 4.82 6.42
CA PRO A 79 -5.98 5.45 7.49
C PRO A 79 -5.11 4.45 8.25
N PHE A 80 -5.56 3.20 8.39
CA PHE A 80 -4.76 2.16 9.02
C PHE A 80 -3.48 1.89 8.21
N ALA A 81 -3.60 1.64 6.91
CA ALA A 81 -2.44 1.39 6.06
C ALA A 81 -1.48 2.59 6.06
N PHE A 82 -2.01 3.79 5.87
CA PHE A 82 -1.27 5.03 5.92
C PHE A 82 -0.43 5.20 7.21
N VAL A 83 -1.05 4.96 8.38
CA VAL A 83 -0.35 5.10 9.66
C VAL A 83 0.68 3.99 9.84
N VAL A 84 0.32 2.73 9.55
CA VAL A 84 1.22 1.58 9.73
C VAL A 84 2.45 1.69 8.83
N GLU A 85 2.27 2.05 7.56
CA GLU A 85 3.37 2.28 6.63
C GLU A 85 4.27 3.43 7.07
N ALA A 86 3.69 4.57 7.48
CA ALA A 86 4.46 5.71 7.97
C ALA A 86 5.30 5.34 9.20
N VAL A 87 4.72 4.60 10.16
CA VAL A 87 5.45 4.06 11.31
C VAL A 87 6.56 3.12 10.85
N PHE A 88 6.28 2.23 9.91
CA PHE A 88 7.29 1.31 9.37
C PHE A 88 8.44 2.05 8.71
N TYR A 89 8.17 3.05 7.86
CA TYR A 89 9.21 3.88 7.25
C TYR A 89 10.01 4.67 8.27
N ARG A 90 9.37 5.20 9.32
CA ARG A 90 10.06 5.85 10.42
C ARG A 90 11.04 4.91 11.10
N LEU A 91 10.63 3.68 11.42
CA LEU A 91 11.46 2.74 12.16
C LEU A 91 12.55 2.11 11.28
N PHE A 92 12.19 1.69 10.06
CA PHE A 92 13.07 0.92 9.17
C PHE A 92 14.05 1.79 8.37
N LEU A 93 13.56 2.92 7.84
CA LEU A 93 14.36 3.87 7.05
C LEU A 93 14.88 5.05 7.88
N LYS A 94 14.46 5.18 9.15
CA LYS A 94 14.87 6.29 10.05
C LYS A 94 14.49 7.68 9.51
N LEU A 95 13.47 7.78 8.67
CA LEU A 95 12.94 9.06 8.18
C LEU A 95 12.39 9.89 9.36
N ASP A 96 12.38 11.21 9.27
CA ASP A 96 11.58 12.00 10.20
C ASP A 96 10.08 11.77 9.96
N TRP A 97 9.25 12.04 10.97
CA TRP A 97 7.82 11.78 10.88
C TRP A 97 7.14 12.51 9.73
N ARG A 98 7.56 13.74 9.42
CA ARG A 98 6.95 14.52 8.34
C ARG A 98 7.17 13.84 7.00
N ILE A 99 8.40 13.43 6.71
CA ILE A 99 8.72 12.70 5.48
C ILE A 99 8.07 11.32 5.48
N ALA A 100 8.06 10.59 6.61
CA ALA A 100 7.46 9.26 6.69
C ALA A 100 5.96 9.27 6.37
N PHE A 101 5.20 10.20 6.96
CA PHE A 101 3.79 10.40 6.63
C PHE A 101 3.61 10.88 5.19
N ALA A 102 4.37 11.87 4.72
CA ALA A 102 4.26 12.32 3.34
C ALA A 102 4.53 11.18 2.33
N ALA A 103 5.52 10.33 2.61
CA ALA A 103 5.87 9.20 1.77
C ALA A 103 4.76 8.15 1.73
N SER A 104 4.21 7.74 2.88
CA SER A 104 3.10 6.80 2.91
C SER A 104 1.85 7.39 2.26
N PHE A 105 1.51 8.66 2.53
CA PHE A 105 0.36 9.31 1.89
C PHE A 105 0.47 9.30 0.37
N VAL A 106 1.62 9.67 -0.18
CA VAL A 106 1.82 9.72 -1.64
C VAL A 106 1.83 8.31 -2.25
N ALA A 107 2.41 7.32 -1.56
CA ALA A 107 2.39 5.92 -2.01
C ALA A 107 0.95 5.36 -2.03
N ASN A 108 0.22 5.46 -0.91
CA ASN A 108 -1.19 5.03 -0.80
C ASN A 108 -2.07 5.74 -1.84
N LEU A 109 -1.94 7.07 -1.95
CA LEU A 109 -2.72 7.85 -2.90
C LEU A 109 -2.46 7.43 -4.34
N ALA A 110 -1.19 7.21 -4.71
CA ALA A 110 -0.85 6.75 -6.06
C ALA A 110 -1.42 5.35 -6.34
N SER A 111 -1.29 4.42 -5.40
CA SER A 111 -1.87 3.08 -5.48
C SER A 111 -3.39 3.12 -5.63
N TYR A 112 -4.07 3.90 -4.79
CA TYR A 112 -5.51 4.10 -4.84
C TYR A 112 -5.98 4.67 -6.18
N LEU A 113 -5.30 5.71 -6.69
CA LEU A 113 -5.63 6.37 -7.96
C LEU A 113 -5.34 5.50 -9.19
N LEU A 114 -4.36 4.60 -9.10
CA LEU A 114 -4.02 3.67 -10.19
C LEU A 114 -4.85 2.37 -10.11
N GLY A 115 -5.42 2.04 -8.95
CA GLY A 115 -6.28 0.87 -8.75
C GLY A 115 -7.48 0.72 -9.72
N PRO A 116 -8.13 1.80 -10.22
CA PRO A 116 -9.13 1.71 -11.28
C PRO A 116 -8.66 0.98 -12.55
N LEU A 117 -7.36 0.98 -12.86
CA LEU A 117 -6.81 0.21 -13.98
C LEU A 117 -7.04 -1.29 -13.79
N LEU A 118 -6.86 -1.81 -12.59
CA LEU A 118 -7.18 -3.22 -12.30
C LEU A 118 -8.68 -3.49 -12.30
N ARG A 119 -9.51 -2.50 -11.94
CA ARG A 119 -10.97 -2.63 -12.01
C ARG A 119 -11.41 -2.82 -13.45
N SER A 120 -10.90 -2.03 -14.40
CA SER A 120 -11.29 -2.19 -15.81
C SER A 120 -11.01 -3.57 -16.39
N TYR A 121 -10.07 -4.33 -15.82
CA TYR A 121 -9.75 -5.70 -16.23
C TYR A 121 -10.41 -6.80 -15.38
N GLY A 122 -11.30 -6.48 -14.45
CA GLY A 122 -11.92 -7.51 -13.60
C GLY A 122 -11.02 -8.08 -12.48
N LEU A 123 -9.84 -7.49 -12.30
CA LEU A 123 -8.77 -8.00 -11.42
C LEU A 123 -8.76 -7.34 -10.04
N TRP A 124 -9.53 -6.28 -9.87
CA TRP A 124 -9.63 -5.60 -8.58
C TRP A 124 -10.70 -6.21 -7.69
N ILE A 125 -10.74 -5.75 -6.45
CA ILE A 125 -11.83 -6.10 -5.56
C ILE A 125 -13.12 -5.41 -5.97
N TYR A 126 -14.15 -6.23 -6.06
CA TYR A 126 -15.54 -5.81 -6.13
C TYR A 126 -16.15 -6.12 -4.77
N TRP A 127 -16.33 -5.09 -3.96
CA TRP A 127 -17.27 -5.10 -2.85
C TRP A 127 -18.58 -4.52 -3.34
#